data_AF-A0A2S6U108-F1
#
_entry.id   AF-A0A2S6U108-F1
#
_cell.length_a   1.000
_cell.length_b   1.000
_cell.length_c   1.000
_cell.angle_alpha   90.00
_cell.angle_beta   90.00
_cell.angle_gamma   90.00
#
_symmetry.space_group_name_H-M   'P 1'
#
loop_
_entity.id
_entity.type
_entity.pdbx_description
1 polymer ?
#
loop_
_entity_poly.entity_id
_entity_poly.type
_entity_poly.pdbx_seq_one_letter_code
_entity_poly.pdbx_strand_id
1 'polypeptide(L)'
;ALIAGGDTARAVKFVRQAWVEDNFSGKDLKIIYRRYKNMLRQEDHDARLDRLVWDNRRHDARRMFRYVDKRLQALAEARMALHAFAGGVDGAIARVPPDLVETAGLMYERMRWRRRKGFTDSAIELLRRPPAQLQRPQKWWYERAILARRALRAGEITRAYRLARDHRQTAGAAFAEAEWLAGWIALRFLGDGDIALGHFTRLYDKARYPISRARGAYWAGRATETSGRTFPNKALNWYRLAARHLTTFYGQLAQNRLVGIIEPQPEPAPNRSERKAFEKRERVQLVRMLSALEQRDLVKIFLGSLMRDTGHRANWTLVARLANDIGRSDLSVHAAKQAVRDGVLLSEAGYPALPASLGAGPDPALIHALIRQESAFDTEAISRAGARGLMQLMPATAKHVARRLKVRYSRQRLTTDPGHNVSLGSAYLAQLMRRYDGSIVLALAAYNAGPMRVNRWLRANGDPRATSVRDAIDWVEAIPIAETRNYVQRVLENLPIYGYRLQDRFVPARVADALTGSHRIDIP
;
A
#
# COMPACT_ATOMS: atom_id res chain seq x y z
N ALA A 1 18.97 30.40 -16.36
CA ALA A 1 17.79 31.23 -16.05
C ALA A 1 18.05 32.13 -14.85
N LEU A 2 17.95 31.66 -13.60
CA LEU A 2 18.05 32.53 -12.40
C LEU A 2 19.33 33.38 -12.34
N ILE A 3 20.51 32.78 -12.55
CA ILE A 3 21.79 33.53 -12.58
C ILE A 3 21.81 34.58 -13.70
N ALA A 4 21.33 34.23 -14.88
CA ALA A 4 21.27 35.15 -16.03
C ALA A 4 20.24 36.28 -15.83
N GLY A 5 19.21 36.03 -15.00
CA GLY A 5 18.24 37.04 -14.59
C GLY A 5 18.61 37.80 -13.32
N GLY A 6 19.86 37.70 -12.83
CA GLY A 6 20.35 38.43 -11.66
C GLY A 6 19.96 37.87 -10.28
N ASP A 7 19.09 36.86 -10.21
CA ASP A 7 18.60 36.29 -8.95
C ASP A 7 19.57 35.21 -8.41
N THR A 8 20.72 35.69 -7.94
CA THR A 8 21.81 34.83 -7.47
C THR A 8 21.47 34.12 -6.16
N ALA A 9 20.70 34.76 -5.27
CA ALA A 9 20.29 34.18 -3.99
C ALA A 9 19.40 32.93 -4.19
N ARG A 10 18.38 33.01 -5.05
CA ARG A 10 17.56 31.82 -5.37
C ARG A 10 18.35 30.78 -6.16
N ALA A 11 19.26 31.20 -7.04
CA ALA A 11 20.13 30.28 -7.76
C ALA A 11 20.97 29.43 -6.80
N VAL A 12 21.64 30.06 -5.81
CA VAL A 12 22.43 29.36 -4.78
C VAL A 12 21.55 28.37 -4.02
N LYS A 13 20.37 28.79 -3.56
CA LYS A 13 19.44 27.89 -2.85
C LYS A 13 19.08 26.67 -3.69
N PHE A 14 18.72 26.88 -4.96
CA PHE A 14 18.33 25.80 -5.87
C PHE A 14 19.50 24.84 -6.17
N VAL A 15 20.68 25.38 -6.46
CA VAL A 15 21.90 24.59 -6.71
C VAL A 15 22.23 23.70 -5.52
N ARG A 16 22.16 24.23 -4.30
CA ARG A 16 22.49 23.49 -3.08
C ARG A 16 21.46 22.40 -2.80
N GLN A 17 20.18 22.70 -2.98
CA GLN A 17 19.11 21.72 -2.87
C GLN A 17 19.28 20.59 -3.88
N ALA A 18 19.43 20.91 -5.17
CA ALA A 18 19.66 19.93 -6.23
C ALA A 18 20.94 19.12 -5.97
N TRP A 19 22.01 19.77 -5.47
CA TRP A 19 23.23 19.09 -5.08
C TRP A 19 22.99 18.06 -3.98
N VAL A 20 22.14 18.30 -2.99
CA VAL A 20 21.86 17.31 -1.94
C VAL A 20 20.90 16.23 -2.45
N GLU A 21 19.81 16.62 -3.10
CA GLU A 21 18.64 15.77 -3.37
C GLU A 21 18.74 14.95 -4.66
N ASP A 22 19.35 15.50 -5.72
CA ASP A 22 19.29 14.89 -7.04
C ASP A 22 20.30 13.77 -7.25
N ASN A 23 20.02 12.96 -8.27
CA ASN A 23 20.83 11.81 -8.64
C ASN A 23 21.63 12.12 -9.90
N PHE A 24 22.97 12.16 -9.79
CA PHE A 24 23.85 12.48 -10.92
C PHE A 24 24.62 11.24 -11.39
N SER A 25 24.84 11.14 -12.70
CA SER A 25 25.86 10.25 -13.24
C SER A 25 27.25 10.68 -12.74
N GLY A 26 28.26 9.82 -12.87
CA GLY A 26 29.63 10.19 -12.53
C GLY A 26 30.17 11.37 -13.33
N LYS A 27 29.70 11.54 -14.58
CA LYS A 27 30.05 12.65 -15.46
C LYS A 27 29.36 13.94 -15.01
N ASP A 28 28.05 13.89 -14.80
CA ASP A 28 27.26 15.06 -14.41
C ASP A 28 27.69 15.61 -13.05
N LEU A 29 28.02 14.73 -12.09
CA LEU A 29 28.55 15.14 -10.80
C LEU A 29 29.78 16.05 -10.94
N LYS A 30 30.74 15.66 -11.81
CA LYS A 30 31.96 16.44 -12.05
C LYS A 30 31.65 17.78 -12.72
N ILE A 31 30.74 17.78 -13.70
CA ILE A 31 30.33 18.97 -14.44
C ILE A 31 29.64 19.97 -13.49
N ILE A 32 28.65 19.51 -12.75
CA ILE A 32 27.88 20.32 -11.79
C ILE A 32 28.80 20.88 -10.72
N TYR A 33 29.66 20.04 -10.11
CA TYR A 33 30.61 20.49 -9.10
C TYR A 33 31.53 21.57 -9.65
N ARG A 34 32.17 21.34 -10.80
CA ARG A 34 33.11 22.31 -11.39
C ARG A 34 32.43 23.67 -11.63
N ARG A 35 31.18 23.66 -12.10
CA ARG A 35 30.42 24.87 -12.41
C ARG A 35 29.95 25.62 -11.17
N TYR A 36 29.59 24.91 -10.10
CA TYR A 36 28.87 25.49 -8.97
C TYR A 36 29.59 25.35 -7.62
N LYS A 37 30.84 24.87 -7.57
CA LYS A 37 31.59 24.65 -6.31
C LYS A 37 31.61 25.85 -5.37
N ASN A 38 31.66 27.08 -5.91
CA ASN A 38 31.70 28.30 -5.10
C ASN A 38 30.33 28.64 -4.46
N MET A 39 29.27 27.95 -4.85
CA MET A 39 27.92 28.07 -4.28
C MET A 39 27.60 26.94 -3.29
N LEU A 40 28.48 25.95 -3.14
CA LEU A 40 28.30 24.79 -2.28
C LEU A 40 29.08 24.96 -0.99
N ARG A 41 28.53 24.45 0.12
CA ARG A 41 29.18 24.43 1.43
C ARG A 41 29.55 22.99 1.81
N GLN A 42 30.42 22.84 2.81
CA GLN A 42 30.81 21.52 3.31
C GLN A 42 29.58 20.71 3.76
N GLU A 43 28.62 21.35 4.44
CA GLU A 43 27.40 20.69 4.90
C GLU A 43 26.55 20.11 3.74
N ASP A 44 26.64 20.68 2.53
CA ASP A 44 25.92 20.17 1.36
C ASP A 44 26.55 18.86 0.85
N HIS A 45 27.87 18.74 0.94
CA HIS A 45 28.59 17.50 0.60
C HIS A 45 28.26 16.39 1.61
N ASP A 46 28.27 16.74 2.89
CA ASP A 46 27.98 15.83 4.00
C ASP A 46 26.53 15.33 3.92
N ALA A 47 25.57 16.23 3.72
CA ALA A 47 24.15 15.90 3.56
C ALA A 47 23.90 15.03 2.32
N ARG A 48 24.59 15.30 1.21
CA ARG A 48 24.51 14.46 0.00
C ARG A 48 25.03 13.05 0.28
N LEU A 49 26.18 12.91 0.94
CA LEU A 49 26.73 11.61 1.30
C LEU A 49 25.75 10.84 2.19
N ASP A 50 25.24 11.45 3.26
CA ASP A 50 24.29 10.81 4.18
C ASP A 50 23.03 10.34 3.45
N ARG A 51 22.42 11.20 2.62
CA ARG A 51 21.24 10.84 1.81
C ARG A 51 21.53 9.66 0.89
N LEU A 52 22.65 9.68 0.17
CA LEU A 52 23.03 8.60 -0.75
C LEU A 52 23.21 7.26 -0.03
N VAL A 53 23.78 7.28 1.18
CA VAL A 53 23.90 6.07 2.02
C VAL A 53 22.52 5.59 2.47
N TRP A 54 21.64 6.47 2.95
CA TRP A 54 20.25 6.13 3.32
C TRP A 54 19.44 5.52 2.16
N ASP A 55 19.69 5.97 0.94
CA ASP A 55 19.02 5.53 -0.28
C ASP A 55 19.71 4.31 -0.91
N ASN A 56 20.75 3.75 -0.26
CA ASN A 56 21.54 2.62 -0.71
C ASN A 56 22.21 2.83 -2.10
N ARG A 57 22.59 4.07 -2.40
CA ARG A 57 23.31 4.44 -3.62
C ARG A 57 24.82 4.33 -3.41
N ARG A 58 25.31 3.12 -3.12
CA ARG A 58 26.70 2.87 -2.65
C ARG A 58 27.78 3.41 -3.58
N HIS A 59 27.64 3.20 -4.89
CA HIS A 59 28.61 3.69 -5.87
C HIS A 59 28.64 5.22 -5.93
N ASP A 60 27.50 5.86 -5.71
CA ASP A 60 27.36 7.31 -5.78
C ASP A 60 27.87 7.95 -4.47
N ALA A 61 27.57 7.31 -3.32
CA ALA A 61 28.11 7.68 -2.02
C ALA A 61 29.64 7.63 -2.00
N ARG A 62 30.26 6.58 -2.55
CA ARG A 62 31.74 6.48 -2.65
C ARG A 62 32.34 7.61 -3.49
N ARG A 63 31.65 8.10 -4.52
CA ARG A 63 32.14 9.26 -5.30
C ARG A 63 32.18 10.55 -4.47
N MET A 64 31.42 10.63 -3.38
CA MET A 64 31.42 11.77 -2.48
C MET A 64 32.63 11.83 -1.54
N PHE A 65 33.40 10.75 -1.39
CA PHE A 65 34.52 10.68 -0.42
C PHE A 65 35.62 11.72 -0.66
N ARG A 66 35.74 12.24 -1.88
CA ARG A 66 36.70 13.31 -2.19
C ARG A 66 36.25 14.71 -1.74
N TYR A 67 35.00 14.86 -1.30
CA TYR A 67 34.38 16.14 -0.91
C TYR A 67 34.00 16.17 0.58
N VAL A 68 34.30 15.12 1.33
CA VAL A 68 34.00 15.01 2.77
C VAL A 68 35.24 14.59 3.54
N ASP A 69 35.28 14.87 4.83
CA ASP A 69 36.39 14.47 5.69
C ASP A 69 36.47 12.93 5.88
N LYS A 70 37.57 12.47 6.51
CA LYS A 70 37.80 11.04 6.76
C LYS A 70 36.85 10.43 7.79
N ARG A 71 36.28 11.24 8.69
CA ARG A 71 35.36 10.80 9.75
C ARG A 71 34.02 10.37 9.13
N LEU A 72 33.49 11.18 8.22
CA LEU A 72 32.27 10.88 7.48
C LEU A 72 32.47 9.76 6.45
N GLN A 73 33.67 9.64 5.86
CA GLN A 73 34.03 8.47 5.04
C GLN A 73 33.90 7.17 5.85
N ALA A 74 34.51 7.10 7.04
CA ALA A 74 34.44 5.93 7.91
C ALA A 74 33.00 5.59 8.33
N LEU A 75 32.21 6.61 8.71
CA LEU A 75 30.78 6.44 9.03
C LEU A 75 29.98 5.88 7.83
N ALA A 76 30.19 6.42 6.64
CA ALA A 76 29.51 5.97 5.43
C ALA A 76 29.93 4.53 5.04
N GLU A 77 31.20 4.18 5.17
CA GLU A 77 31.70 2.83 4.93
C GLU A 77 31.07 1.81 5.87
N ALA A 78 31.05 2.08 7.18
CA ALA A 78 30.43 1.20 8.17
C ALA A 78 28.94 0.95 7.87
N ARG A 79 28.20 2.03 7.56
CA ARG A 79 26.78 1.95 7.18
C ARG A 79 26.56 1.15 5.89
N MET A 80 27.37 1.40 4.86
CA MET A 80 27.27 0.66 3.61
C MET A 80 27.64 -0.83 3.77
N ALA A 81 28.63 -1.15 4.63
CA ALA A 81 29.03 -2.52 4.94
C ALA A 81 27.92 -3.28 5.68
N LEU A 82 27.32 -2.66 6.71
CA LEU A 82 26.15 -3.18 7.41
C LEU A 82 24.96 -3.38 6.46
N HIS A 83 24.63 -2.38 5.66
CA HIS A 83 23.49 -2.48 4.75
C HIS A 83 23.64 -3.66 3.77
N ALA A 84 24.87 -3.88 3.29
CA ALA A 84 25.24 -4.91 2.34
C ALA A 84 25.50 -6.29 2.95
N PHE A 85 25.51 -6.41 4.29
CA PHE A 85 25.90 -7.64 4.99
C PHE A 85 27.31 -8.12 4.62
N ALA A 86 28.24 -7.19 4.40
CA ALA A 86 29.63 -7.51 4.11
C ALA A 86 30.34 -8.17 5.32
N GLY A 87 31.46 -8.84 5.08
CA GLY A 87 32.36 -9.27 6.16
C GLY A 87 33.07 -8.08 6.82
N GLY A 88 33.56 -8.26 8.04
CA GLY A 88 34.37 -7.23 8.75
C GLY A 88 33.59 -6.01 9.23
N VAL A 89 32.28 -6.12 9.45
CA VAL A 89 31.43 -5.00 9.91
C VAL A 89 31.90 -4.43 11.26
N ASP A 90 32.37 -5.27 12.18
CA ASP A 90 32.83 -4.81 13.49
C ASP A 90 34.08 -3.94 13.37
N GLY A 91 35.04 -4.34 12.52
CA GLY A 91 36.21 -3.52 12.20
C GLY A 91 35.84 -2.21 11.49
N ALA A 92 34.81 -2.22 10.63
CA ALA A 92 34.30 -0.99 10.01
C ALA A 92 33.66 -0.05 11.03
N ILE A 93 32.89 -0.59 11.98
CA ILE A 93 32.29 0.19 13.08
C ILE A 93 33.37 0.74 14.02
N ALA A 94 34.40 -0.04 14.34
CA ALA A 94 35.49 0.37 15.22
C ALA A 94 36.30 1.56 14.68
N ARG A 95 36.31 1.77 13.35
CA ARG A 95 36.92 2.95 12.72
C ARG A 95 36.05 4.21 12.77
N VAL A 96 34.78 4.09 13.14
CA VAL A 96 33.88 5.25 13.27
C VAL A 96 34.24 6.01 14.56
N PRO A 97 34.46 7.34 14.50
CA PRO A 97 34.72 8.13 15.69
C PRO A 97 33.64 7.97 16.77
N PRO A 98 33.99 7.95 18.07
CA PRO A 98 33.04 7.68 19.16
C PRO A 98 31.77 8.55 19.15
N ASP A 99 31.92 9.84 18.83
CA ASP A 99 30.82 10.80 18.74
C ASP A 99 29.86 10.53 17.56
N LEU A 100 30.27 9.74 16.57
CA LEU A 100 29.46 9.37 15.40
C LEU A 100 28.81 7.99 15.52
N VAL A 101 29.15 7.19 16.53
CA VAL A 101 28.65 5.81 16.71
C VAL A 101 27.14 5.76 16.95
N GLU A 102 26.63 6.76 17.67
CA GLU A 102 25.21 6.89 18.03
C GLU A 102 24.43 7.80 17.06
N THR A 103 24.99 8.06 15.88
CA THR A 103 24.24 8.73 14.80
C THR A 103 23.11 7.83 14.30
N ALA A 104 21.99 8.47 13.95
CA ALA A 104 20.78 7.75 13.57
C ALA A 104 20.99 6.78 12.40
N GLY A 105 21.75 7.18 11.38
CA GLY A 105 22.05 6.34 10.24
C GLY A 105 22.82 5.06 10.59
N LEU A 106 23.77 5.12 11.52
CA LEU A 106 24.56 3.96 11.92
C LEU A 106 23.79 3.05 12.88
N MET A 107 23.11 3.63 13.87
CA MET A 107 22.25 2.86 14.78
C MET A 107 21.16 2.10 14.01
N TYR A 108 20.53 2.73 13.02
CA TYR A 108 19.55 2.09 12.16
C TYR A 108 20.14 0.88 11.43
N GLU A 109 21.31 1.02 10.79
CA GLU A 109 21.92 -0.09 10.05
C GLU A 109 22.40 -1.21 10.97
N ARG A 110 22.92 -0.90 12.17
CA ARG A 110 23.29 -1.89 13.19
C ARG A 110 22.06 -2.70 13.65
N MET A 111 20.96 -2.02 13.95
CA MET A 111 19.69 -2.65 14.34
C MET A 111 19.16 -3.54 13.22
N ARG A 112 19.07 -3.03 11.99
CA ARG A 112 18.57 -3.78 10.83
C ARG A 112 19.43 -5.01 10.55
N TRP A 113 20.76 -4.87 10.60
CA TRP A 113 21.69 -5.96 10.40
C TRP A 113 21.48 -7.06 11.45
N ARG A 114 21.43 -6.70 12.74
CA ARG A 114 21.20 -7.64 13.86
C ARG A 114 19.89 -8.39 13.73
N ARG A 115 18.79 -7.68 13.45
CA ARG A 115 17.47 -8.30 13.24
C ARG A 115 17.50 -9.32 12.08
N ARG A 116 18.18 -8.97 10.98
CA ARG A 116 18.29 -9.83 9.79
C ARG A 116 19.21 -11.02 9.97
N LYS A 117 20.22 -10.93 10.84
CA LYS A 117 21.08 -12.04 11.24
C LYS A 117 20.48 -12.94 12.33
N GLY A 118 19.33 -12.55 12.91
CA GLY A 118 18.61 -13.34 13.91
C GLY A 118 18.86 -12.89 15.36
N PHE A 119 19.77 -11.93 15.58
CA PHE A 119 20.10 -11.38 16.89
C PHE A 119 19.02 -10.40 17.39
N THR A 120 17.81 -10.91 17.65
CA THR A 120 16.61 -10.11 17.92
C THR A 120 16.76 -9.26 19.18
N ASP A 121 17.26 -9.80 20.29
CA ASP A 121 17.38 -9.05 21.54
C ASP A 121 18.36 -7.88 21.43
N SER A 122 19.54 -8.11 20.83
CA SER A 122 20.51 -7.04 20.57
C SER A 122 20.00 -5.96 19.61
N ALA A 123 19.10 -6.31 18.68
CA ALA A 123 18.44 -5.33 17.82
C ALA A 123 17.43 -4.49 18.60
N ILE A 124 16.69 -5.11 19.53
CA ILE A 124 15.74 -4.43 20.42
C ILE A 124 16.45 -3.54 21.43
N GLU A 125 17.63 -3.93 21.90
CA GLU A 125 18.44 -3.12 22.81
C GLU A 125 18.78 -1.75 22.21
N LEU A 126 19.16 -1.71 20.93
CA LEU A 126 19.39 -0.45 20.19
C LEU A 126 18.15 0.45 20.11
N LEU A 127 16.94 -0.12 20.28
CA LEU A 127 15.69 0.63 20.28
C LEU A 127 15.31 1.19 21.66
N ARG A 128 16.03 0.83 22.73
CA ARG A 128 15.78 1.33 24.10
C ARG A 128 16.26 2.77 24.27
N ARG A 129 17.33 3.16 23.58
CA ARG A 129 17.89 4.51 23.58
C ARG A 129 18.06 5.01 22.14
N PRO A 130 16.95 5.25 21.41
CA PRO A 130 17.05 5.75 20.04
C PRO A 130 17.57 7.21 20.04
N PRO A 131 18.14 7.67 18.93
CA PRO A 131 18.55 9.07 18.79
C PRO A 131 17.33 9.99 18.86
N ALA A 132 17.51 11.22 19.37
CA ALA A 132 16.43 12.20 19.54
C ALA A 132 15.67 12.45 18.22
N GLN A 133 16.41 12.61 17.12
CA GLN A 133 15.89 12.68 15.76
C GLN A 133 16.23 11.39 15.01
N LEU A 134 15.19 10.62 14.64
CA LEU A 134 15.39 9.31 14.02
C LEU A 134 16.00 9.37 12.62
N GLN A 135 15.78 10.45 11.87
CA GLN A 135 16.02 10.53 10.41
C GLN A 135 15.31 9.40 9.63
N ARG A 136 14.49 9.74 8.63
CA ARG A 136 13.65 8.73 7.93
C ARG A 136 12.86 7.83 8.92
N PRO A 137 12.06 8.40 9.85
CA PRO A 137 11.39 7.65 10.93
C PRO A 137 10.54 6.47 10.45
N GLN A 138 10.00 6.54 9.23
CA GLN A 138 9.26 5.45 8.59
C GLN A 138 10.09 4.16 8.40
N LYS A 139 11.41 4.27 8.17
CA LYS A 139 12.30 3.10 8.04
C LYS A 139 12.48 2.41 9.39
N TRP A 140 12.60 3.18 10.47
CA TRP A 140 12.66 2.65 11.83
C TRP A 140 11.37 1.96 12.24
N TRP A 141 10.22 2.53 11.87
CA TRP A 141 8.93 1.90 12.12
C TRP A 141 8.84 0.51 11.48
N TYR A 142 9.26 0.36 10.23
CA TYR A 142 9.25 -0.94 9.55
C TYR A 142 9.99 -2.03 10.35
N GLU A 143 11.17 -1.68 10.88
CA GLU A 143 11.98 -2.60 11.67
C GLU A 143 11.36 -2.87 13.05
N ARG A 144 10.82 -1.83 13.72
CA ARG A 144 10.06 -1.95 14.98
C ARG A 144 8.83 -2.85 14.83
N ALA A 145 8.05 -2.68 13.77
CA ALA A 145 6.84 -3.48 13.51
C ALA A 145 7.17 -4.98 13.34
N ILE A 146 8.28 -5.30 12.66
CA ILE A 146 8.75 -6.69 12.54
C ILE A 146 9.09 -7.27 13.91
N LEU A 147 9.84 -6.51 14.73
CA LEU A 147 10.25 -6.94 16.06
C LEU A 147 9.04 -7.09 17.00
N ALA A 148 8.10 -6.14 16.98
CA ALA A 148 6.85 -6.22 17.74
C ALA A 148 6.05 -7.47 17.38
N ARG A 149 5.89 -7.77 16.08
CA ARG A 149 5.19 -8.99 15.62
C ARG A 149 5.95 -10.28 15.93
N ARG A 150 7.29 -10.24 16.03
CA ARG A 150 8.10 -11.40 16.50
C ARG A 150 7.87 -11.64 17.99
N ALA A 151 7.96 -10.61 18.82
CA ALA A 151 7.66 -10.68 20.25
C ALA A 151 6.24 -11.22 20.49
N LEU A 152 5.26 -10.75 19.72
CA LEU A 152 3.88 -11.23 19.81
C LEU A 152 3.75 -12.74 19.55
N ARG A 153 4.41 -13.25 18.50
CA ARG A 153 4.44 -14.69 18.19
C ARG A 153 5.19 -15.53 19.22
N ALA A 154 6.13 -14.92 19.94
CA ALA A 154 6.85 -15.56 21.04
C ALA A 154 6.06 -15.52 22.37
N GLY A 155 4.85 -14.95 22.38
CA GLY A 155 4.05 -14.78 23.60
C GLY A 155 4.51 -13.60 24.48
N GLU A 156 5.49 -12.80 24.05
CA GLU A 156 6.03 -11.65 24.78
C GLU A 156 5.14 -10.40 24.59
N ILE A 157 3.87 -10.48 25.01
CA ILE A 157 2.84 -9.48 24.69
C ILE A 157 3.23 -8.07 25.16
N THR A 158 3.66 -7.92 26.41
CA THR A 158 4.07 -6.61 26.97
C THR A 158 5.24 -6.01 26.20
N ARG A 159 6.20 -6.84 25.77
CA ARG A 159 7.33 -6.40 24.96
C ARG A 159 6.88 -5.97 23.57
N ALA A 160 6.00 -6.73 22.95
CA ALA A 160 5.41 -6.41 21.65
C ALA A 160 4.67 -5.06 21.69
N TYR A 161 3.87 -4.84 22.73
CA TYR A 161 3.15 -3.58 22.93
C TYR A 161 4.10 -2.40 23.10
N ARG A 162 5.12 -2.49 23.97
CA ARG A 162 6.11 -1.41 24.17
C ARG A 162 6.84 -1.06 22.87
N LEU A 163 7.26 -2.06 22.10
CA LEU A 163 7.92 -1.85 20.80
C LEU A 163 7.02 -1.08 19.81
N ALA A 164 5.73 -1.41 19.78
CA ALA A 164 4.75 -0.76 18.92
C ALA A 164 4.35 0.64 19.41
N ARG A 165 4.12 0.82 20.72
CA ARG A 165 3.74 2.08 21.34
C ARG A 165 4.81 3.16 21.19
N ASP A 166 6.07 2.81 21.35
CA ASP A 166 7.18 3.76 21.34
C ASP A 166 7.69 4.05 19.90
N HIS A 167 6.77 4.17 18.92
CA HIS A 167 7.08 4.22 17.48
C HIS A 167 7.63 5.56 16.96
N ARG A 168 7.45 6.67 17.71
CA ARG A 168 7.97 8.03 17.40
C ARG A 168 7.52 8.64 16.07
N GLN A 169 6.51 8.07 15.42
CA GLN A 169 5.93 8.66 14.21
C GLN A 169 4.95 9.78 14.61
N THR A 170 4.84 10.82 13.79
CA THR A 170 3.95 11.96 14.06
C THR A 170 2.77 12.05 13.08
N ALA A 171 2.94 11.55 11.85
CA ALA A 171 1.95 11.55 10.79
C ALA A 171 2.25 10.50 9.70
N GLY A 172 1.34 10.36 8.72
CA GLY A 172 1.53 9.52 7.53
C GLY A 172 1.22 8.03 7.75
N ALA A 173 1.55 7.21 6.76
CA ALA A 173 1.19 5.78 6.76
C ALA A 173 1.87 4.99 7.90
N ALA A 174 3.13 5.29 8.22
CA ALA A 174 3.85 4.65 9.31
C ALA A 174 3.23 4.98 10.68
N PHE A 175 2.79 6.23 10.89
CA PHE A 175 2.01 6.60 12.08
C PHE A 175 0.71 5.80 12.17
N ALA A 176 -0.03 5.73 11.05
CA ALA A 176 -1.30 5.04 11.04
C ALA A 176 -1.16 3.53 11.33
N GLU A 177 -0.14 2.88 10.77
CA GLU A 177 0.14 1.48 11.06
C GLU A 177 0.61 1.28 12.50
N ALA A 178 1.38 2.23 13.05
CA ALA A 178 1.92 2.12 14.41
C ALA A 178 0.87 2.25 15.49
N GLU A 179 0.03 3.29 15.42
CA GLU A 179 -1.10 3.43 16.33
C GLU A 179 -2.05 2.24 16.19
N TRP A 180 -2.29 1.76 14.96
CA TRP A 180 -3.11 0.58 14.77
C TRP A 180 -2.51 -0.68 15.42
N LEU A 181 -1.21 -0.95 15.22
CA LEU A 181 -0.58 -2.16 15.77
C LEU A 181 -0.53 -2.10 17.31
N ALA A 182 -0.20 -0.94 17.88
CA ALA A 182 -0.19 -0.77 19.33
C ALA A 182 -1.60 -0.94 19.93
N GLY A 183 -2.62 -0.33 19.31
CA GLY A 183 -4.01 -0.47 19.73
C GLY A 183 -4.54 -1.89 19.57
N TRP A 184 -4.19 -2.59 18.48
CA TRP A 184 -4.59 -3.98 18.26
C TRP A 184 -3.95 -4.92 19.28
N ILE A 185 -2.67 -4.73 19.61
CA ILE A 185 -2.02 -5.50 20.67
C ILE A 185 -2.70 -5.25 22.02
N ALA A 186 -2.96 -3.98 22.37
CA ALA A 186 -3.65 -3.64 23.61
C ALA A 186 -5.05 -4.27 23.69
N LEU A 187 -5.83 -4.17 22.61
CA LEU A 187 -7.19 -4.69 22.57
C LEU A 187 -7.25 -6.22 22.64
N ARG A 188 -6.42 -6.90 21.84
CA ARG A 188 -6.55 -8.35 21.63
C ARG A 188 -5.75 -9.19 22.59
N PHE A 189 -4.61 -8.68 23.06
CA PHE A 189 -3.67 -9.49 23.82
C PHE A 189 -3.48 -8.98 25.24
N LEU A 190 -3.66 -7.68 25.49
CA LEU A 190 -3.68 -7.15 26.86
C LEU A 190 -5.10 -7.08 27.45
N GLY A 191 -6.14 -7.19 26.60
CA GLY A 191 -7.54 -7.04 27.04
C GLY A 191 -7.89 -5.62 27.48
N ASP A 192 -7.05 -4.63 27.15
CA ASP A 192 -7.20 -3.25 27.62
C ASP A 192 -7.89 -2.40 26.55
N GLY A 193 -9.21 -2.27 26.67
CA GLY A 193 -10.04 -1.47 25.78
C GLY A 193 -9.74 0.03 25.87
N ASP A 194 -9.37 0.55 27.04
CA ASP A 194 -9.15 1.99 27.25
C ASP A 194 -7.85 2.45 26.59
N ILE A 195 -6.77 1.68 26.76
CA ILE A 195 -5.49 1.91 26.04
C ILE A 195 -5.72 1.78 24.53
N ALA A 196 -6.41 0.73 24.10
CA ALA A 196 -6.69 0.51 22.69
C ALA A 196 -7.49 1.64 22.06
N LEU A 197 -8.53 2.12 22.74
CA LEU A 197 -9.36 3.24 22.29
C LEU A 197 -8.50 4.48 22.08
N GLY A 198 -7.61 4.82 23.02
CA GLY A 198 -6.70 5.95 22.88
C GLY A 198 -5.83 5.87 21.60
N HIS A 199 -5.30 4.68 21.28
CA HIS A 199 -4.56 4.45 20.03
C HIS A 199 -5.42 4.64 18.79
N PHE A 200 -6.61 4.03 18.75
CA PHE A 200 -7.47 4.08 17.57
C PHE A 200 -8.09 5.46 17.33
N THR A 201 -8.36 6.24 18.40
CA THR A 201 -8.77 7.64 18.29
C THR A 201 -7.66 8.50 17.71
N ARG A 202 -6.41 8.40 18.21
CA ARG A 202 -5.27 9.12 17.60
C ARG A 202 -5.04 8.77 16.14
N LEU A 203 -5.21 7.50 15.79
CA LEU A 203 -5.20 7.05 14.40
C LEU A 203 -6.29 7.76 13.59
N TYR A 204 -7.54 7.74 14.06
CA TYR A 204 -8.66 8.38 13.37
C TYR A 204 -8.43 9.88 13.16
N ASP A 205 -8.03 10.59 14.20
CA ASP A 205 -7.90 12.05 14.20
C ASP A 205 -6.82 12.53 13.22
N LYS A 206 -5.68 11.84 13.16
CA LYS A 206 -4.57 12.22 12.28
C LYS A 206 -4.63 11.56 10.90
N ALA A 207 -5.47 10.56 10.69
CA ALA A 207 -5.63 9.92 9.40
C ALA A 207 -6.32 10.85 8.39
N ARG A 208 -5.66 11.07 7.26
CA ARG A 208 -6.22 11.84 6.12
C ARG A 208 -6.96 10.98 5.12
N TYR A 209 -6.51 9.74 4.92
CA TYR A 209 -7.09 8.87 3.90
C TYR A 209 -8.32 8.11 4.42
N PRO A 210 -9.39 7.99 3.62
CA PRO A 210 -10.61 7.27 3.99
C PRO A 210 -10.37 5.88 4.57
N ILE A 211 -9.45 5.09 3.99
CA ILE A 211 -9.16 3.75 4.50
C ILE A 211 -8.60 3.75 5.93
N SER A 212 -7.70 4.68 6.24
CA SER A 212 -7.09 4.78 7.57
C SER A 212 -8.09 5.34 8.59
N ARG A 213 -8.95 6.30 8.17
CA ARG A 213 -10.04 6.81 9.00
C ARG A 213 -11.05 5.72 9.32
N ALA A 214 -11.52 4.99 8.32
CA ALA A 214 -12.44 3.88 8.51
C ALA A 214 -11.87 2.82 9.44
N ARG A 215 -10.59 2.46 9.27
CA ARG A 215 -9.88 1.52 10.16
C ARG A 215 -9.82 2.03 11.59
N GLY A 216 -9.39 3.27 11.80
CA GLY A 216 -9.33 3.89 13.14
C GLY A 216 -10.69 3.91 13.83
N ALA A 217 -11.73 4.37 13.13
CA ALA A 217 -13.08 4.43 13.66
C ALA A 217 -13.65 3.03 13.96
N TYR A 218 -13.51 2.05 13.06
CA TYR A 218 -13.99 0.69 13.30
C TYR A 218 -13.37 0.10 14.56
N TRP A 219 -12.05 0.18 14.68
CA TRP A 219 -11.32 -0.38 15.80
C TRP A 219 -11.54 0.40 17.11
N ALA A 220 -11.78 1.71 17.05
CA ALA A 220 -12.23 2.49 18.20
C ALA A 220 -13.62 2.03 18.69
N GLY A 221 -14.53 1.68 17.78
CA GLY A 221 -15.80 1.01 18.11
C GLY A 221 -15.57 -0.32 18.85
N ARG A 222 -14.69 -1.17 18.32
CA ARG A 222 -14.30 -2.45 18.95
C ARG A 222 -13.66 -2.27 20.34
N ALA A 223 -12.81 -1.27 20.49
CA ALA A 223 -12.17 -0.96 21.76
C ALA A 223 -13.19 -0.46 22.80
N THR A 224 -14.12 0.40 22.37
CA THR A 224 -15.21 0.89 23.23
C THR A 224 -16.10 -0.24 23.73
N GLU A 225 -16.40 -1.25 22.90
CA GLU A 225 -17.13 -2.46 23.32
C GLU A 225 -16.39 -3.24 24.41
N THR A 226 -15.05 -3.18 24.43
CA THR A 226 -14.20 -3.98 25.34
C THR A 226 -13.86 -3.23 26.64
N SER A 227 -13.90 -1.90 26.64
CA SER A 227 -13.55 -1.04 27.80
C SER A 227 -14.39 -1.24 29.06
N GLY A 228 -15.40 -2.11 29.09
CA GLY A 228 -16.28 -2.35 30.26
C GLY A 228 -17.15 -1.15 30.66
N ARG A 229 -16.91 0.04 30.10
CA ARG A 229 -17.73 1.25 30.21
C ARG A 229 -18.88 1.14 29.20
N THR A 230 -19.94 0.45 29.60
CA THR A 230 -21.12 0.15 28.79
C THR A 230 -21.85 1.42 28.33
N PHE A 231 -21.40 2.00 27.22
CA PHE A 231 -22.19 2.95 26.45
C PHE A 231 -22.32 2.42 25.02
N PRO A 232 -23.26 1.49 24.75
CA PRO A 232 -23.50 0.96 23.40
C PRO A 232 -23.59 2.06 22.34
N ASN A 233 -24.17 3.21 22.71
CA ASN A 233 -24.28 4.39 21.86
C ASN A 233 -22.93 4.98 21.42
N LYS A 234 -21.87 4.91 22.25
CA LYS A 234 -20.54 5.41 21.90
C LYS A 234 -19.85 4.51 20.87
N ALA A 235 -19.94 3.19 21.02
CA ALA A 235 -19.41 2.25 20.02
C ALA A 235 -20.12 2.41 18.67
N LEU A 236 -21.46 2.56 18.68
CA LEU A 236 -22.24 2.81 17.47
C LEU A 236 -21.85 4.11 16.76
N ASN A 237 -21.51 5.17 17.49
CA ASN A 237 -21.02 6.41 16.88
C ASN A 237 -19.71 6.21 16.10
N TRP A 238 -18.78 5.44 16.66
CA TRP A 238 -17.56 5.07 15.96
C TRP A 238 -17.84 4.24 14.70
N TYR A 239 -18.75 3.27 14.77
CA TYR A 239 -19.14 2.50 13.58
C TYR A 239 -19.81 3.37 12.52
N ARG A 240 -20.66 4.34 12.89
CA ARG A 240 -21.22 5.31 11.94
C ARG A 240 -20.13 6.12 11.24
N LEU A 241 -19.10 6.56 11.97
CA LEU A 241 -17.96 7.27 11.37
C LEU A 241 -17.18 6.40 10.38
N ALA A 242 -16.97 5.12 10.69
CA ALA A 242 -16.34 4.19 9.77
C ALA A 242 -17.21 3.90 8.55
N ALA A 243 -18.51 3.67 8.75
CA ALA A 243 -19.47 3.32 7.72
C ALA A 243 -19.68 4.42 6.68
N ARG A 244 -19.39 5.70 6.98
CA ARG A 244 -19.31 6.78 5.98
C ARG A 244 -18.31 6.50 4.84
N HIS A 245 -17.40 5.55 5.03
CA HIS A 245 -16.42 5.13 4.04
C HIS A 245 -16.77 3.74 3.47
N LEU A 246 -17.96 3.61 2.86
CA LEU A 246 -18.54 2.36 2.35
C LEU A 246 -17.72 1.61 1.29
N THR A 247 -16.71 2.23 0.69
CA THR A 247 -15.79 1.56 -0.26
C THR A 247 -14.56 0.96 0.41
N THR A 248 -14.47 1.03 1.74
CA THR A 248 -13.33 0.53 2.51
C THR A 248 -13.73 -0.71 3.29
N PHE A 249 -12.79 -1.65 3.45
CA PHE A 249 -13.00 -2.89 4.19
C PHE A 249 -13.61 -2.65 5.57
N TYR A 250 -13.03 -1.71 6.33
CA TYR A 250 -13.50 -1.38 7.67
C TYR A 250 -14.79 -0.57 7.72
N GLY A 251 -15.09 0.22 6.68
CA GLY A 251 -16.37 0.89 6.58
C GLY A 251 -17.51 -0.10 6.33
N GLN A 252 -17.29 -1.10 5.49
CA GLN A 252 -18.27 -2.16 5.23
C GLN A 252 -18.45 -3.08 6.45
N LEU A 253 -17.37 -3.42 7.17
CA LEU A 253 -17.48 -4.14 8.44
C LEU A 253 -18.24 -3.33 9.51
N ALA A 254 -18.05 -2.01 9.54
CA ALA A 254 -18.79 -1.14 10.45
C ALA A 254 -20.28 -1.06 10.08
N GLN A 255 -20.62 -1.05 8.78
CA GLN A 255 -22.01 -1.08 8.32
C GLN A 255 -22.76 -2.29 8.89
N ASN A 256 -22.13 -3.47 8.94
CA ASN A 256 -22.72 -4.70 9.50
C ASN A 256 -22.95 -4.64 11.02
N ARG A 257 -22.47 -3.59 11.71
CA ARG A 257 -22.72 -3.34 13.14
C ARG A 257 -23.84 -2.34 13.38
N LEU A 258 -24.38 -1.72 12.32
CA LEU A 258 -25.43 -0.72 12.40
C LEU A 258 -26.78 -1.34 12.03
N VAL A 259 -27.86 -0.75 12.55
CA VAL A 259 -29.22 -1.01 12.07
C VAL A 259 -29.46 -0.22 10.79
N GLY A 260 -30.03 -0.87 9.77
CA GLY A 260 -30.25 -0.29 8.44
C GLY A 260 -29.03 -0.38 7.52
N ILE A 261 -29.21 -0.01 6.25
CA ILE A 261 -28.16 -0.01 5.22
C ILE A 261 -27.86 1.45 4.85
N ILE A 262 -26.62 1.88 4.99
CA ILE A 262 -26.16 3.12 4.35
C ILE A 262 -25.81 2.74 2.91
N GLU A 263 -26.55 3.29 1.96
CA GLU A 263 -26.27 3.07 0.55
C GLU A 263 -25.17 4.01 0.04
N PRO A 264 -24.40 3.57 -0.97
CA PRO A 264 -23.45 4.44 -1.63
C PRO A 264 -24.16 5.64 -2.24
N GLN A 265 -23.61 6.85 -2.05
CA GLN A 265 -24.12 8.04 -2.72
C GLN A 265 -23.99 7.87 -4.23
N PRO A 266 -25.00 8.28 -5.02
CA PRO A 266 -24.96 8.17 -6.47
C PRO A 266 -23.78 8.98 -7.05
N GLU A 267 -23.22 8.46 -8.13
CA GLU A 267 -22.13 9.13 -8.85
C GLU A 267 -22.59 10.51 -9.36
N PRO A 268 -21.79 11.58 -9.20
CA PRO A 268 -22.18 12.90 -9.69
C PRO A 268 -22.44 12.90 -11.20
N ALA A 269 -23.65 13.31 -11.60
CA ALA A 269 -24.05 13.36 -13.00
C ALA A 269 -23.73 14.73 -13.62
N PRO A 270 -22.77 14.83 -14.57
CA PRO A 270 -22.48 16.10 -15.23
C PRO A 270 -23.61 16.50 -16.20
N ASN A 271 -24.02 17.76 -16.13
CA ASN A 271 -25.01 18.34 -17.03
C ASN A 271 -24.44 18.63 -18.43
N ARG A 272 -25.31 19.04 -19.37
CA ARG A 272 -24.91 19.29 -20.78
C ARG A 272 -23.85 20.39 -20.92
N SER A 273 -23.94 21.46 -20.12
CA SER A 273 -22.99 22.57 -20.16
C SER A 273 -21.62 22.14 -19.63
N GLU A 274 -21.59 21.43 -18.50
CA GLU A 274 -20.35 20.88 -17.91
C GLU A 274 -19.64 19.93 -18.87
N ARG A 275 -20.38 19.04 -19.53
CA ARG A 275 -19.83 18.15 -20.58
C ARG A 275 -19.21 18.94 -21.73
N LYS A 276 -19.94 19.93 -22.26
CA LYS A 276 -19.45 20.76 -23.37
C LYS A 276 -18.21 21.56 -22.98
N ALA A 277 -18.16 22.10 -21.77
CA ALA A 277 -17.01 22.83 -21.25
C ALA A 277 -15.79 21.90 -21.06
N PHE A 278 -16.01 20.67 -20.59
CA PHE A 278 -14.97 19.67 -20.45
C PHE A 278 -14.36 19.25 -21.79
N GLU A 279 -15.18 18.95 -22.80
CA GLU A 279 -14.69 18.56 -24.14
C GLU A 279 -13.93 19.67 -24.88
N LYS A 280 -14.16 20.95 -24.53
CA LYS A 280 -13.42 22.09 -25.08
C LYS A 280 -12.03 22.26 -24.49
N ARG A 281 -11.67 21.56 -23.40
CA ARG A 281 -10.35 21.71 -22.79
C ARG A 281 -9.30 21.12 -23.72
N GLU A 282 -8.26 21.90 -24.02
CA GLU A 282 -7.12 21.49 -24.85
C GLU A 282 -6.55 20.12 -24.42
N ARG A 283 -6.37 19.91 -23.11
CA ARG A 283 -5.88 18.64 -22.56
C ARG A 283 -6.80 17.44 -22.82
N VAL A 284 -8.12 17.65 -22.89
CA VAL A 284 -9.07 16.57 -23.24
C VAL A 284 -8.93 16.20 -24.71
N GLN A 285 -8.83 17.20 -25.59
CA GLN A 285 -8.60 17.00 -27.02
C GLN A 285 -7.25 16.29 -27.27
N LEU A 286 -6.19 16.73 -26.59
CA LEU A 286 -4.87 16.07 -26.63
C LEU A 286 -4.94 14.61 -26.18
N VAL A 287 -5.66 14.29 -25.10
CA VAL A 287 -5.84 12.90 -24.65
C VAL A 287 -6.52 12.04 -25.73
N ARG A 288 -7.57 12.55 -26.39
CA ARG A 288 -8.26 11.84 -27.46
C ARG A 288 -7.35 11.63 -28.68
N MET A 289 -6.61 12.66 -29.10
CA MET A 289 -5.65 12.57 -30.21
C MET A 289 -4.53 11.56 -29.91
N LEU A 290 -3.93 11.64 -28.72
CA LEU A 290 -2.87 10.73 -28.30
C LEU A 290 -3.38 9.28 -28.20
N SER A 291 -4.63 9.09 -27.79
CA SER A 291 -5.25 7.76 -27.80
C SER A 291 -5.45 7.23 -29.21
N ALA A 292 -5.88 8.06 -30.17
CA ALA A 292 -6.04 7.67 -31.57
C ALA A 292 -4.69 7.33 -32.23
N LEU A 293 -3.59 7.90 -31.73
CA LEU A 293 -2.21 7.59 -32.13
C LEU A 293 -1.57 6.45 -31.32
N GLU A 294 -2.36 5.76 -30.49
CA GLU A 294 -1.93 4.65 -29.62
C GLU A 294 -0.78 5.01 -28.65
N GLN A 295 -0.63 6.29 -28.30
CA GLN A 295 0.42 6.80 -27.42
C GLN A 295 0.08 6.59 -25.92
N ARG A 296 -0.03 5.33 -25.47
CA ARG A 296 -0.51 4.94 -24.13
C ARG A 296 0.19 5.65 -22.97
N ASP A 297 1.50 5.85 -23.05
CA ASP A 297 2.30 6.48 -22.00
C ASP A 297 2.02 7.99 -21.91
N LEU A 298 1.88 8.66 -23.05
CA LEU A 298 1.51 10.08 -23.09
C LEU A 298 0.08 10.29 -22.62
N VAL A 299 -0.87 9.43 -23.02
CA VAL A 299 -2.26 9.46 -22.52
C VAL A 299 -2.27 9.43 -21.00
N LYS A 300 -1.49 8.56 -20.37
CA LYS A 300 -1.39 8.46 -18.90
C LYS A 300 -0.91 9.77 -18.26
N ILE A 301 0.06 10.45 -18.86
CA ILE A 301 0.60 11.72 -18.35
C ILE A 301 -0.47 12.82 -18.43
N PHE A 302 -1.10 13.01 -19.59
CA PHE A 302 -2.07 14.08 -19.80
C PHE A 302 -3.37 13.84 -19.04
N LEU A 303 -3.88 12.61 -19.02
CA LEU A 303 -5.07 12.25 -18.24
C LEU A 303 -4.79 12.38 -16.74
N GLY A 304 -3.59 11.99 -16.28
CA GLY A 304 -3.15 12.24 -14.91
C GLY A 304 -3.08 13.74 -14.54
N SER A 305 -2.83 14.62 -15.52
CA SER A 305 -2.91 16.06 -15.30
C SER A 305 -4.35 16.56 -15.12
N LEU A 306 -5.32 15.98 -15.85
CA LEU A 306 -6.74 16.30 -15.69
C LEU A 306 -7.27 15.93 -14.30
N MET A 307 -6.77 14.82 -13.71
CA MET A 307 -7.11 14.41 -12.34
C MET A 307 -6.63 15.39 -11.26
N ARG A 308 -5.61 16.21 -11.56
CA ARG A 308 -5.11 17.22 -10.60
C ARG A 308 -5.92 18.52 -10.63
N ASP A 309 -6.65 18.77 -11.71
CA ASP A 309 -7.40 20.00 -11.96
C ASP A 309 -8.91 19.75 -12.01
N THR A 310 -9.41 18.96 -11.04
CA THR A 310 -10.81 18.56 -11.05
C THR A 310 -11.72 19.66 -10.52
N GLY A 311 -11.40 20.37 -9.43
CA GLY A 311 -12.07 21.59 -8.95
C GLY A 311 -13.57 21.51 -8.60
N HIS A 312 -14.34 20.63 -9.26
CA HIS A 312 -15.76 20.39 -9.17
C HIS A 312 -16.00 18.86 -9.16
N ARG A 313 -16.94 18.39 -8.34
CA ARG A 313 -17.20 16.95 -8.11
C ARG A 313 -17.55 16.21 -9.41
N ALA A 314 -18.30 16.83 -10.31
CA ALA A 314 -18.70 16.24 -11.59
C ALA A 314 -17.53 16.03 -12.58
N ASN A 315 -16.41 16.74 -12.43
CA ASN A 315 -15.24 16.54 -13.29
C ASN A 315 -14.56 15.19 -13.04
N TRP A 316 -14.67 14.62 -11.84
CA TRP A 316 -14.19 13.26 -11.56
C TRP A 316 -14.90 12.23 -12.44
N THR A 317 -16.22 12.32 -12.55
CA THR A 317 -17.04 11.50 -13.45
C THR A 317 -16.62 11.66 -14.91
N LEU A 318 -16.40 12.89 -15.38
CA LEU A 318 -16.00 13.17 -16.76
C LEU A 318 -14.61 12.61 -17.10
N VAL A 319 -13.64 12.75 -16.21
CA VAL A 319 -12.28 12.20 -16.40
C VAL A 319 -12.29 10.67 -16.41
N ALA A 320 -13.05 10.05 -15.50
CA ALA A 320 -13.19 8.59 -15.45
C ALA A 320 -13.91 8.05 -16.71
N ARG A 321 -14.96 8.73 -17.17
CA ARG A 321 -15.65 8.37 -18.43
C ARG A 321 -14.76 8.53 -19.64
N LEU A 322 -14.03 9.64 -19.77
CA LEU A 322 -13.04 9.82 -20.84
C LEU A 322 -12.04 8.66 -20.87
N ALA A 323 -11.54 8.23 -19.70
CA ALA A 323 -10.63 7.10 -19.60
C ALA A 323 -11.27 5.78 -20.08
N ASN A 324 -12.52 5.51 -19.72
CA ASN A 324 -13.25 4.34 -20.21
C ASN A 324 -13.50 4.40 -21.73
N ASP A 325 -13.93 5.56 -22.25
CA ASP A 325 -14.24 5.77 -23.68
C ASP A 325 -13.05 5.49 -24.59
N ILE A 326 -11.84 5.79 -24.12
CA ILE A 326 -10.59 5.55 -24.86
C ILE A 326 -9.97 4.17 -24.56
N GLY A 327 -10.69 3.26 -23.91
CA GLY A 327 -10.22 1.91 -23.60
C GLY A 327 -9.17 1.84 -22.49
N ARG A 328 -9.04 2.88 -21.66
CA ARG A 328 -8.09 2.98 -20.54
C ARG A 328 -8.78 2.88 -19.19
N SER A 329 -9.48 1.77 -18.98
CA SER A 329 -10.17 1.43 -17.72
C SER A 329 -9.26 1.50 -16.49
N ASP A 330 -7.95 1.24 -16.65
CA ASP A 330 -6.92 1.41 -15.62
C ASP A 330 -6.82 2.83 -15.10
N LEU A 331 -6.92 3.81 -16.00
CA LEU A 331 -6.91 5.22 -15.66
C LEU A 331 -8.25 5.66 -15.06
N SER A 332 -9.36 5.04 -15.45
CA SER A 332 -10.66 5.28 -14.80
C SER A 332 -10.67 4.80 -13.35
N VAL A 333 -10.19 3.59 -13.09
CA VAL A 333 -10.02 3.07 -11.71
C VAL A 333 -9.07 3.96 -10.91
N HIS A 334 -8.02 4.51 -11.53
CA HIS A 334 -7.13 5.45 -10.88
C HIS A 334 -7.83 6.78 -10.53
N ALA A 335 -8.61 7.34 -11.45
CA ALA A 335 -9.43 8.53 -11.22
C ALA A 335 -10.38 8.31 -10.04
N ALA A 336 -11.09 7.19 -10.01
CA ALA A 336 -12.01 6.84 -8.92
C ALA A 336 -11.31 6.70 -7.56
N LYS A 337 -10.11 6.10 -7.52
CA LYS A 337 -9.30 6.00 -6.30
C LYS A 337 -8.87 7.38 -5.77
N GLN A 338 -8.67 8.36 -6.66
CA GLN A 338 -8.38 9.74 -6.27
C GLN A 338 -9.65 10.49 -5.85
N ALA A 339 -10.75 10.36 -6.60
CA ALA A 339 -12.04 10.97 -6.32
C ALA A 339 -12.57 10.64 -4.91
N VAL A 340 -12.35 9.41 -4.42
CA VAL A 340 -12.73 9.01 -3.06
C VAL A 340 -12.03 9.85 -1.97
N ARG A 341 -10.85 10.40 -2.24
CA ARG A 341 -10.16 11.32 -1.33
C ARG A 341 -10.88 12.65 -1.19
N ASP A 342 -11.62 13.04 -2.21
CA ASP A 342 -12.45 14.25 -2.26
C ASP A 342 -13.92 13.94 -1.90
N GLY A 343 -14.18 12.76 -1.33
CA GLY A 343 -15.52 12.32 -0.94
C GLY A 343 -16.45 12.09 -2.13
N VAL A 344 -15.91 11.78 -3.31
CA VAL A 344 -16.67 11.42 -4.51
C VAL A 344 -16.53 9.92 -4.77
N LEU A 345 -17.66 9.22 -4.79
CA LEU A 345 -17.72 7.83 -5.22
C LEU A 345 -18.13 7.78 -6.70
N LEU A 346 -17.31 7.11 -7.51
CA LEU A 346 -17.62 6.80 -8.91
C LEU A 346 -18.01 5.33 -9.00
N SER A 347 -19.24 5.00 -8.61
CA SER A 347 -19.74 3.61 -8.52
C SER A 347 -19.89 2.94 -9.87
N GLU A 348 -20.05 3.71 -10.95
CA GLU A 348 -20.13 3.18 -12.31
C GLU A 348 -18.83 3.39 -13.07
N ALA A 349 -18.39 4.65 -13.22
CA ALA A 349 -17.23 4.96 -14.04
C ALA A 349 -15.96 4.33 -13.46
N GLY A 350 -15.85 4.31 -12.13
CA GLY A 350 -14.70 3.82 -11.37
C GLY A 350 -14.64 2.31 -11.09
N TYR A 351 -15.66 1.57 -11.52
CA TYR A 351 -15.77 0.12 -11.37
C TYR A 351 -16.12 -0.50 -12.73
N PRO A 352 -15.12 -0.65 -13.63
CA PRO A 352 -15.33 -1.26 -14.94
C PRO A 352 -15.86 -2.68 -14.82
N ALA A 353 -16.75 -3.07 -15.74
CA ALA A 353 -17.27 -4.41 -15.85
C ALA A 353 -16.81 -5.04 -17.17
N LEU A 354 -16.40 -6.31 -17.13
CA LEU A 354 -16.21 -7.13 -18.31
C LEU A 354 -17.59 -7.58 -18.84
N PRO A 355 -17.68 -7.94 -20.14
CA PRO A 355 -18.88 -8.55 -20.69
C PRO A 355 -19.32 -9.79 -19.91
N ALA A 356 -20.62 -10.09 -19.89
CA ALA A 356 -21.24 -11.10 -19.03
C ALA A 356 -20.74 -12.54 -19.22
N SER A 357 -20.00 -12.85 -20.29
CA SER A 357 -19.58 -14.21 -20.69
C SER A 357 -18.32 -14.73 -19.97
N LEU A 358 -18.24 -14.59 -18.65
CA LEU A 358 -17.09 -15.11 -17.87
C LEU A 358 -17.07 -16.65 -17.71
N GLY A 359 -18.08 -17.37 -18.22
CA GLY A 359 -18.21 -18.82 -18.13
C GLY A 359 -18.57 -19.31 -16.72
N ALA A 360 -18.60 -20.64 -16.54
CA ALA A 360 -18.78 -21.26 -15.22
C ALA A 360 -17.52 -21.04 -14.36
N GLY A 361 -17.69 -20.57 -13.12
CA GLY A 361 -16.56 -20.25 -12.24
C GLY A 361 -16.97 -19.53 -10.95
N PRO A 362 -15.99 -18.96 -10.22
CA PRO A 362 -16.25 -18.14 -9.03
C PRO A 362 -17.19 -16.97 -9.33
N ASP A 363 -17.87 -16.46 -8.29
CA ASP A 363 -18.77 -15.28 -8.38
C ASP A 363 -18.17 -14.18 -9.28
N PRO A 364 -18.87 -13.75 -10.35
CA PRO A 364 -18.42 -12.66 -11.21
C PRO A 364 -17.98 -11.42 -10.45
N ALA A 365 -18.64 -11.06 -9.33
CA ALA A 365 -18.25 -9.92 -8.52
C ALA A 365 -16.86 -10.12 -7.89
N LEU A 366 -16.52 -11.34 -7.48
CA LEU A 366 -15.20 -11.68 -6.95
C LEU A 366 -14.12 -11.61 -8.04
N ILE A 367 -14.41 -12.08 -9.26
CA ILE A 367 -13.49 -11.98 -10.39
C ILE A 367 -13.17 -10.51 -10.70
N HIS A 368 -14.19 -9.65 -10.79
CA HIS A 368 -14.00 -8.22 -11.02
C HIS A 368 -13.24 -7.53 -9.87
N ALA A 369 -13.58 -7.88 -8.62
CA ALA A 369 -12.91 -7.36 -7.44
C ALA A 369 -11.42 -7.69 -7.42
N LEU A 370 -11.05 -8.90 -7.85
CA LEU A 370 -9.67 -9.34 -8.00
C LEU A 370 -8.97 -8.61 -9.15
N ILE A 371 -9.57 -8.55 -10.35
CA ILE A 371 -9.00 -7.83 -11.51
C ILE A 371 -8.72 -6.36 -11.18
N ARG A 372 -9.65 -5.70 -10.47
CA ARG A 372 -9.47 -4.31 -10.02
C ARG A 372 -8.24 -4.13 -9.15
N GLN A 373 -7.90 -5.13 -8.35
CA GLN A 373 -6.74 -5.10 -7.47
C GLN A 373 -5.44 -5.53 -8.18
N GLU A 374 -5.51 -6.48 -9.11
CA GLU A 374 -4.35 -6.99 -9.84
C GLU A 374 -3.83 -6.03 -10.91
N SER A 375 -4.69 -5.58 -11.81
CA SER A 375 -4.28 -4.74 -12.95
C SER A 375 -5.01 -3.41 -13.04
N ALA A 376 -5.99 -3.17 -12.18
CA ALA A 376 -6.94 -2.07 -12.33
C ALA A 376 -7.68 -2.10 -13.68
N PHE A 377 -7.83 -3.28 -14.32
CA PHE A 377 -8.37 -3.46 -15.67
C PHE A 377 -7.42 -3.07 -16.82
N ASP A 378 -6.12 -2.89 -16.55
CA ASP A 378 -5.14 -2.84 -17.64
C ASP A 378 -4.95 -4.25 -18.23
N THR A 379 -5.37 -4.45 -19.47
CA THR A 379 -5.26 -5.72 -20.21
C THR A 379 -3.82 -6.06 -20.57
N GLU A 380 -2.96 -5.04 -20.68
CA GLU A 380 -1.57 -5.16 -21.11
C GLU A 380 -0.58 -5.17 -19.94
N ALA A 381 -1.07 -5.11 -18.69
CA ALA A 381 -0.23 -4.97 -17.51
C ALA A 381 0.84 -6.07 -17.39
N ILE A 382 2.10 -5.66 -17.21
CA ILE A 382 3.22 -6.55 -16.88
C ILE A 382 3.89 -6.04 -15.60
N SER A 383 3.84 -6.83 -14.53
CA SER A 383 4.54 -6.47 -13.29
C SER A 383 6.06 -6.62 -13.44
N ARG A 384 6.82 -6.01 -12.53
CA ARG A 384 8.29 -6.17 -12.46
C ARG A 384 8.72 -7.62 -12.30
N ALA A 385 7.89 -8.46 -11.66
CA ALA A 385 8.15 -9.89 -11.50
C ALA A 385 7.73 -10.72 -12.74
N GLY A 386 7.06 -10.09 -13.71
CA GLY A 386 6.65 -10.73 -14.96
C GLY A 386 5.24 -11.32 -14.97
N ALA A 387 4.40 -10.98 -13.99
CA ALA A 387 2.97 -11.31 -13.95
C ALA A 387 2.19 -10.50 -15.01
N ARG A 388 1.16 -11.08 -15.63
CA ARG A 388 0.60 -10.58 -16.91
C ARG A 388 -0.93 -10.46 -16.96
N GLY A 389 -1.38 -9.37 -17.57
CA GLY A 389 -2.77 -9.10 -17.94
C GLY A 389 -3.70 -8.82 -16.76
N LEU A 390 -5.00 -8.95 -17.01
CA LEU A 390 -6.08 -8.57 -16.09
C LEU A 390 -5.98 -9.20 -14.70
N MET A 391 -5.69 -10.50 -14.64
CA MET A 391 -5.56 -11.24 -13.39
C MET A 391 -4.11 -11.45 -12.96
N GLN A 392 -3.15 -10.73 -13.57
CA GLN A 392 -1.71 -10.78 -13.26
C GLN A 392 -1.17 -12.21 -13.09
N LEU A 393 -1.39 -13.07 -14.09
CA LEU A 393 -0.89 -14.43 -14.03
C LEU A 393 0.61 -14.50 -14.28
N MET A 394 1.31 -15.22 -13.41
CA MET A 394 2.69 -15.63 -13.69
C MET A 394 2.69 -16.64 -14.85
N PRO A 395 3.61 -16.53 -15.83
CA PRO A 395 3.66 -17.43 -16.98
C PRO A 395 3.71 -18.92 -16.61
N ALA A 396 4.45 -19.29 -15.56
CA ALA A 396 4.53 -20.66 -15.07
C ALA A 396 3.18 -21.16 -14.52
N THR A 397 2.48 -20.32 -13.77
CA THR A 397 1.13 -20.60 -13.23
C THR A 397 0.12 -20.76 -14.36
N ALA A 398 0.10 -19.82 -15.31
CA ALA A 398 -0.78 -19.88 -16.49
C ALA A 398 -0.55 -21.16 -17.31
N LYS A 399 0.72 -21.54 -17.55
CA LYS A 399 1.06 -22.79 -18.25
C LYS A 399 0.55 -24.02 -17.51
N HIS A 400 0.71 -24.06 -16.19
CA HIS A 400 0.22 -25.17 -15.36
C HIS A 400 -1.31 -25.30 -15.44
N VAL A 401 -2.02 -24.18 -15.31
CA VAL A 401 -3.49 -24.15 -15.36
C VAL A 401 -4.01 -24.51 -16.75
N ALA A 402 -3.42 -23.96 -17.81
CA ALA A 402 -3.78 -24.26 -19.20
C ALA A 402 -3.67 -25.76 -19.51
N ARG A 403 -2.58 -26.41 -19.07
CA ARG A 403 -2.39 -27.87 -19.21
C ARG A 403 -3.51 -28.65 -18.53
N ARG A 404 -3.91 -28.26 -17.32
CA ARG A 404 -4.99 -28.93 -16.58
C ARG A 404 -6.36 -28.75 -17.25
N LEU A 405 -6.62 -27.56 -17.79
CA LEU A 405 -7.84 -27.28 -18.55
C LEU A 405 -7.81 -27.87 -19.97
N LYS A 406 -6.71 -28.53 -20.37
CA LYS A 406 -6.50 -29.06 -21.73
C LYS A 406 -6.64 -27.98 -22.82
N VAL A 407 -6.26 -26.73 -22.52
CA VAL A 407 -6.25 -25.63 -23.49
C VAL A 407 -4.82 -25.25 -23.88
N ARG A 408 -4.63 -24.77 -25.10
CA ARG A 408 -3.31 -24.33 -25.58
C ARG A 408 -2.83 -23.10 -24.79
N TYR A 409 -1.68 -23.23 -24.16
CA TYR A 409 -1.00 -22.11 -23.51
C TYR A 409 -0.36 -21.18 -24.56
N SER A 410 -0.56 -19.87 -24.41
CA SER A 410 0.21 -18.85 -25.13
C SER A 410 0.58 -17.71 -24.17
N ARG A 411 1.88 -17.42 -24.07
CA ARG A 411 2.38 -16.33 -23.22
C ARG A 411 1.91 -14.96 -23.70
N GLN A 412 1.80 -14.77 -25.02
CA GLN A 412 1.38 -13.51 -25.64
C GLN A 412 -0.11 -13.24 -25.37
N ARG A 413 -0.96 -14.28 -25.47
CA ARG A 413 -2.39 -14.18 -25.18
C ARG A 413 -2.70 -13.77 -23.73
N LEU A 414 -1.74 -13.86 -22.81
CA LEU A 414 -1.94 -13.34 -21.46
C LEU A 414 -2.11 -11.81 -21.42
N THR A 415 -1.65 -11.07 -22.43
CA THR A 415 -1.79 -9.62 -22.51
C THR A 415 -2.58 -9.15 -23.73
N THR A 416 -2.72 -9.98 -24.76
CA THR A 416 -3.45 -9.62 -26.00
C THR A 416 -4.86 -10.19 -26.07
N ASP A 417 -5.22 -11.14 -25.20
CA ASP A 417 -6.52 -11.80 -25.18
C ASP A 417 -7.07 -11.79 -23.74
N PRO A 418 -7.87 -10.76 -23.39
CA PRO A 418 -8.47 -10.63 -22.06
C PRO A 418 -9.27 -11.86 -21.64
N GLY A 419 -10.00 -12.48 -22.58
CA GLY A 419 -10.80 -13.67 -22.32
C GLY A 419 -9.93 -14.87 -21.95
N HIS A 420 -8.82 -15.09 -22.64
CA HIS A 420 -7.85 -16.13 -22.27
C HIS A 420 -7.23 -15.89 -20.89
N ASN A 421 -6.83 -14.66 -20.58
CA ASN A 421 -6.26 -14.31 -19.29
C ASN A 421 -7.26 -14.57 -18.15
N VAL A 422 -8.49 -14.10 -18.31
CA VAL A 422 -9.53 -14.24 -17.28
C VAL A 422 -9.95 -15.70 -17.11
N SER A 423 -10.11 -16.47 -18.19
CA SER A 423 -10.43 -17.90 -18.09
C SER A 423 -9.37 -18.68 -17.30
N LEU A 424 -8.08 -18.46 -17.59
CA LEU A 424 -7.00 -19.11 -16.83
C LEU A 424 -6.96 -18.62 -15.38
N GLY A 425 -7.19 -17.33 -15.14
CA GLY A 425 -7.13 -16.73 -13.81
C GLY A 425 -8.29 -17.16 -12.92
N SER A 426 -9.51 -17.20 -13.46
CA SER A 426 -10.70 -17.72 -12.80
C SER A 426 -10.54 -19.19 -12.43
N ALA A 427 -9.99 -20.02 -13.33
CA ALA A 427 -9.71 -21.42 -13.02
C ALA A 427 -8.61 -21.61 -11.96
N TYR A 428 -7.62 -20.71 -11.91
CA TYR A 428 -6.63 -20.71 -10.84
C TYR A 428 -7.24 -20.31 -9.49
N LEU A 429 -8.07 -19.27 -9.46
CA LEU A 429 -8.79 -18.86 -8.26
C LEU A 429 -9.72 -19.97 -7.75
N ALA A 430 -10.49 -20.59 -8.64
CA ALA A 430 -11.37 -21.72 -8.30
C ALA A 430 -10.59 -22.90 -7.68
N GLN A 431 -9.40 -23.20 -8.21
CA GLN A 431 -8.51 -24.20 -7.60
C GLN A 431 -8.10 -23.83 -6.17
N LEU A 432 -7.77 -22.56 -5.93
CA LEU A 432 -7.38 -22.10 -4.60
C LEU A 432 -8.57 -22.13 -3.64
N MET A 433 -9.76 -21.76 -4.09
CA MET A 433 -10.98 -21.87 -3.30
C MET A 433 -11.25 -23.33 -2.92
N ARG A 434 -11.19 -24.28 -3.87
CA ARG A 434 -11.30 -25.72 -3.56
C ARG A 434 -10.22 -26.21 -2.59
N ARG A 435 -8.99 -25.72 -2.72
CA ARG A 435 -7.88 -26.09 -1.82
C ARG A 435 -8.13 -25.66 -0.38
N TYR A 436 -8.89 -24.59 -0.17
CA TYR A 436 -9.16 -24.01 1.14
C TYR A 436 -10.63 -24.13 1.54
N ASP A 437 -11.31 -25.17 1.06
CA ASP A 437 -12.69 -25.52 1.42
C ASP A 437 -13.68 -24.35 1.25
N GLY A 438 -13.55 -23.62 0.14
CA GLY A 438 -14.39 -22.46 -0.19
C GLY A 438 -13.98 -21.14 0.46
N SER A 439 -12.95 -21.11 1.31
CA SER A 439 -12.53 -19.89 1.99
C SER A 439 -11.95 -18.85 1.03
N ILE A 440 -12.71 -17.77 0.79
CA ILE A 440 -12.29 -16.64 -0.04
C ILE A 440 -11.05 -15.97 0.54
N VAL A 441 -11.01 -15.75 1.86
CA VAL A 441 -9.85 -15.13 2.55
C VAL A 441 -8.56 -15.89 2.27
N LEU A 442 -8.56 -17.21 2.47
CA LEU A 442 -7.37 -18.04 2.26
C LEU A 442 -7.01 -18.15 0.77
N ALA A 443 -8.00 -18.26 -0.10
CA ALA A 443 -7.80 -18.29 -1.54
C ALA A 443 -7.14 -17.00 -2.05
N LEU A 444 -7.62 -15.82 -1.63
CA LEU A 444 -7.03 -14.53 -1.99
C LEU A 444 -5.62 -14.36 -1.42
N ALA A 445 -5.40 -14.74 -0.17
CA ALA A 445 -4.07 -14.73 0.43
C ALA A 445 -3.10 -15.64 -0.35
N ALA A 446 -3.57 -16.81 -0.81
CA ALA A 446 -2.78 -17.76 -1.57
C ALA A 446 -2.56 -17.33 -3.02
N TYR A 447 -3.52 -16.61 -3.61
CA TYR A 447 -3.38 -16.03 -4.95
C TYR A 447 -2.20 -15.05 -4.98
N ASN A 448 -2.11 -14.17 -3.98
CA ASN A 448 -1.06 -13.17 -3.89
C ASN A 448 0.29 -13.71 -3.34
N ALA A 449 0.27 -14.54 -2.29
CA ALA A 449 1.49 -14.96 -1.58
C ALA A 449 1.91 -16.42 -1.83
N GLY A 450 1.08 -17.20 -2.52
CA GLY A 450 1.28 -18.62 -2.76
C GLY A 450 0.77 -19.51 -1.61
N PRO A 451 0.25 -20.72 -1.91
CA PRO A 451 -0.30 -21.64 -0.91
C PRO A 451 0.67 -22.04 0.21
N MET A 452 1.96 -22.17 -0.11
CA MET A 452 2.98 -22.55 0.88
C MET A 452 3.09 -21.53 2.03
N ARG A 453 2.97 -20.23 1.73
CA ARG A 453 3.00 -19.19 2.76
C ARG A 453 1.73 -19.20 3.60
N VAL A 454 0.57 -19.32 2.96
CA VAL A 454 -0.72 -19.43 3.65
C VAL A 454 -0.75 -20.62 4.59
N ASN A 455 -0.28 -21.80 4.17
CA ASN A 455 -0.22 -22.98 5.05
C ASN A 455 0.72 -22.80 6.25
N ARG A 456 1.75 -21.96 6.13
CA ARG A 456 2.59 -21.58 7.27
C ARG A 456 1.85 -20.63 8.22
N TRP A 457 1.08 -19.69 7.69
CA TRP A 457 0.29 -18.76 8.49
C TRP A 457 -0.88 -19.45 9.19
N LEU A 458 -1.52 -20.43 8.56
CA LEU A 458 -2.53 -21.27 9.22
C LEU A 458 -1.95 -21.96 10.46
N ARG A 459 -0.77 -22.56 10.35
CA ARG A 459 -0.08 -23.19 11.49
C ARG A 459 0.32 -22.18 12.59
N ALA A 460 0.65 -20.95 12.22
CA ALA A 460 1.15 -19.95 13.16
C ALA A 460 0.05 -19.09 13.80
N ASN A 461 -1.06 -18.88 13.11
CA ASN A 461 -2.10 -17.93 13.48
C ASN A 461 -3.46 -18.60 13.77
N GLY A 462 -3.58 -19.93 13.57
CA GLY A 462 -4.85 -20.64 13.58
C GLY A 462 -5.57 -20.62 12.23
N ASP A 463 -6.74 -21.26 12.19
CA ASP A 463 -7.56 -21.41 10.98
C ASP A 463 -8.78 -20.47 11.04
N PRO A 464 -8.95 -19.53 10.09
CA PRO A 464 -10.05 -18.57 10.14
C PRO A 464 -11.41 -19.16 9.71
N ARG A 465 -11.46 -20.38 9.15
CA ARG A 465 -12.66 -20.95 8.51
C ARG A 465 -13.76 -21.39 9.47
N ALA A 466 -13.41 -21.71 10.71
CA ALA A 466 -14.34 -22.20 11.73
C ALA A 466 -14.51 -21.19 12.87
N THR A 467 -14.47 -19.90 12.54
CA THR A 467 -14.32 -18.85 13.54
C THR A 467 -15.35 -17.73 13.37
N SER A 468 -15.49 -16.89 14.39
CA SER A 468 -16.36 -15.72 14.30
C SER A 468 -15.80 -14.70 13.29
N VAL A 469 -16.63 -13.79 12.77
CA VAL A 469 -16.18 -12.66 11.92
C VAL A 469 -15.03 -11.90 12.58
N ARG A 470 -15.04 -11.77 13.92
CA ARG A 470 -13.96 -11.15 14.69
C ARG A 470 -12.63 -11.86 14.46
N ASP A 471 -12.60 -13.17 14.62
CA ASP A 471 -11.36 -13.94 14.61
C ASP A 471 -10.81 -14.05 13.18
N ALA A 472 -11.69 -14.10 12.17
CA ALA A 472 -11.32 -13.98 10.76
C ALA A 472 -10.65 -12.62 10.44
N ILE A 473 -11.15 -11.50 10.99
CA ILE A 473 -10.51 -10.18 10.86
C ILE A 473 -9.11 -10.21 11.50
N ASP A 474 -8.99 -10.78 12.70
CA ASP A 474 -7.71 -10.89 13.39
C ASP A 474 -6.71 -11.76 12.62
N TRP A 475 -7.17 -12.84 11.98
CA TRP A 475 -6.34 -13.67 11.11
C TRP A 475 -5.79 -12.89 9.91
N VAL A 476 -6.65 -12.11 9.22
CA VAL A 476 -6.23 -11.23 8.11
C VAL A 476 -5.17 -10.25 8.63
N GLU A 477 -5.40 -9.64 9.79
CA GLU A 477 -4.48 -8.68 10.40
C GLU A 477 -3.17 -9.28 10.91
N ALA A 478 -3.17 -10.58 11.21
CA ALA A 478 -2.00 -11.35 11.57
C ALA A 478 -1.13 -11.77 10.37
N ILE A 479 -1.61 -11.63 9.12
CA ILE A 479 -0.80 -11.90 7.91
C ILE A 479 0.50 -11.08 7.97
N PRO A 480 1.70 -11.72 7.99
CA PRO A 480 2.96 -11.00 8.23
C PRO A 480 3.36 -10.04 7.10
N ILE A 481 2.90 -10.29 5.88
CA ILE A 481 3.23 -9.48 4.70
C ILE A 481 2.16 -8.40 4.56
N ALA A 482 2.56 -7.14 4.77
CA ALA A 482 1.65 -6.00 4.65
C ALA A 482 0.99 -5.91 3.26
N GLU A 483 1.73 -6.22 2.20
CA GLU A 483 1.20 -6.28 0.83
C GLU A 483 0.05 -7.28 0.71
N THR A 484 0.24 -8.53 1.14
CA THR A 484 -0.79 -9.57 1.10
C THR A 484 -1.98 -9.25 2.00
N ARG A 485 -1.74 -8.71 3.19
CA ARG A 485 -2.81 -8.25 4.09
C ARG A 485 -3.69 -7.21 3.42
N ASN A 486 -3.05 -6.17 2.86
CA ASN A 486 -3.75 -5.12 2.15
C ASN A 486 -4.46 -5.69 0.93
N TYR A 487 -3.83 -6.57 0.16
CA TYR A 487 -4.43 -7.23 -1.00
C TYR A 487 -5.76 -7.91 -0.65
N VAL A 488 -5.79 -8.75 0.40
CA VAL A 488 -7.01 -9.44 0.85
C VAL A 488 -8.10 -8.41 1.21
N GLN A 489 -7.77 -7.40 2.01
CA GLN A 489 -8.72 -6.35 2.38
C GLN A 489 -9.25 -5.57 1.16
N ARG A 490 -8.38 -5.28 0.18
CA ARG A 490 -8.73 -4.54 -1.04
C ARG A 490 -9.62 -5.33 -1.98
N VAL A 491 -9.41 -6.64 -2.12
CA VAL A 491 -10.30 -7.46 -2.93
C VAL A 491 -11.65 -7.60 -2.24
N LEU A 492 -11.67 -7.88 -0.93
CA LEU A 492 -12.91 -8.02 -0.17
C LEU A 492 -13.75 -6.72 -0.16
N GLU A 493 -13.14 -5.54 -0.01
CA GLU A 493 -13.89 -4.27 -0.05
C GLU A 493 -14.48 -3.95 -1.44
N ASN A 494 -13.91 -4.49 -2.51
CA ASN A 494 -14.47 -4.32 -3.86
C ASN A 494 -15.66 -5.26 -4.11
N LEU A 495 -15.79 -6.36 -3.37
CA LEU A 495 -16.79 -7.40 -3.64
C LEU A 495 -18.24 -6.89 -3.54
N PRO A 496 -18.68 -6.21 -2.46
CA PRO A 496 -20.03 -5.62 -2.42
C PRO A 496 -20.28 -4.56 -3.49
N ILE A 497 -19.24 -3.80 -3.88
CA ILE A 497 -19.38 -2.74 -4.88
C ILE A 497 -19.59 -3.35 -6.27
N TYR A 498 -18.88 -4.43 -6.60
CA TYR A 498 -19.15 -5.17 -7.83
C TYR A 498 -20.49 -5.92 -7.78
N GLY A 499 -20.91 -6.42 -6.61
CA GLY A 499 -22.27 -6.93 -6.42
C GLY A 499 -23.32 -5.89 -6.80
N TYR A 500 -23.17 -4.66 -6.30
CA TYR A 500 -24.03 -3.54 -6.66
C TYR A 500 -23.93 -3.21 -8.15
N ARG A 501 -22.72 -3.05 -8.69
CA ARG A 501 -22.49 -2.68 -10.09
C ARG A 501 -23.04 -3.68 -11.11
N LEU A 502 -23.10 -4.97 -10.76
CA LEU A 502 -23.50 -6.06 -11.67
C LEU A 502 -24.96 -6.51 -11.48
N GLN A 503 -25.54 -6.31 -10.30
CA GLN A 503 -26.88 -6.81 -9.94
C GLN A 503 -27.82 -5.71 -9.42
N ASP A 504 -27.38 -4.45 -9.45
CA ASP A 504 -28.06 -3.26 -8.92
C ASP A 504 -28.46 -3.37 -7.44
N ARG A 505 -27.76 -4.22 -6.68
CA ARG A 505 -28.03 -4.49 -5.26
C ARG A 505 -26.77 -4.43 -4.42
N PHE A 506 -26.69 -3.45 -3.53
CA PHE A 506 -25.59 -3.32 -2.58
C PHE A 506 -25.82 -4.22 -1.37
N VAL A 507 -24.87 -5.13 -1.11
CA VAL A 507 -24.95 -6.08 0.02
C VAL A 507 -23.68 -5.97 0.88
N PRO A 508 -23.65 -5.07 1.88
CA PRO A 508 -22.48 -4.88 2.76
C PRO A 508 -22.06 -6.16 3.51
N ALA A 509 -23.04 -7.03 3.79
CA ALA A 509 -22.84 -8.31 4.48
C ALA A 509 -21.83 -9.22 3.76
N ARG A 510 -21.66 -9.09 2.43
CA ARG A 510 -20.73 -9.93 1.65
C ARG A 510 -19.29 -9.90 2.17
N VAL A 511 -18.82 -8.83 2.81
CA VAL A 511 -17.48 -8.84 3.45
C VAL A 511 -17.45 -9.76 4.66
N ALA A 512 -18.44 -9.67 5.54
CA ALA A 512 -18.53 -10.53 6.72
C ALA A 512 -18.74 -11.99 6.30
N ASP A 513 -19.61 -12.23 5.32
CA ASP A 513 -19.87 -13.57 4.81
C ASP A 513 -18.63 -14.20 4.17
N ALA A 514 -17.87 -13.41 3.40
CA ALA A 514 -16.61 -13.85 2.80
C ALA A 514 -15.52 -14.15 3.85
N LEU A 515 -15.59 -13.51 5.02
CA LEU A 515 -14.67 -13.77 6.13
C LEU A 515 -14.99 -15.10 6.84
N THR A 516 -16.26 -15.44 7.02
CA THR A 516 -16.70 -16.65 7.75
C THR A 516 -16.98 -17.84 6.84
N GLY A 517 -17.00 -17.66 5.52
CA GLY A 517 -17.26 -18.75 4.57
C GLY A 517 -18.72 -19.21 4.58
N SER A 518 -19.65 -18.37 5.04
CA SER A 518 -21.11 -18.67 5.08
C SER A 518 -21.72 -18.82 3.68
N HIS A 519 -21.00 -18.36 2.65
CA HIS A 519 -21.23 -18.76 1.25
C HIS A 519 -20.19 -19.81 0.86
N ARG A 520 -20.41 -21.07 1.25
CA ARG A 520 -19.76 -22.19 0.57
C ARG A 520 -20.35 -22.22 -0.84
N ILE A 521 -19.69 -21.53 -1.77
CA ILE A 521 -20.03 -21.66 -3.18
C ILE A 521 -19.60 -23.06 -3.56
N ASP A 522 -20.56 -23.96 -3.74
CA ASP A 522 -20.31 -25.24 -4.39
C ASP A 522 -19.77 -24.94 -5.78
N ILE A 523 -18.47 -25.17 -5.95
CA ILE A 523 -17.82 -25.06 -7.24
C ILE A 523 -17.99 -26.44 -7.89
N PRO A 524 -18.79 -26.57 -8.97
CA PRO A 524 -18.93 -27.84 -9.67
C PRO A 524 -17.59 -28.39 -10.20
#